data_AF-A0A3C0FPW0-F1
#
_entry.id   AF-A0A3C0FPW0-F1
#
_cell.length_a   1.000
_cell.length_b   1.000
_cell.length_c   1.000
_cell.angle_alpha   90.00
_cell.angle_beta   90.00
_cell.angle_gamma   90.00
#
_symmetry.space_group_name_H-M   'P 1'
#
loop_
_entity.id
_entity.type
_entity.pdbx_description
1 polymer ?
#
loop_
_entity_poly.entity_id
_entity_poly.type
_entity_poly.pdbx_seq_one_letter_code
_entity_poly.pdbx_strand_id
1 'polypeptide(L)' 'DYDGWYCPCHGSHYDTSGRIRRGPAPLNLVVPEYEFLTDTSVRIG' A
#
# COMPACT_ATOMS: atom_id res chain seq x y z
N ASP A 1 -14.39 -6.76 3.60
CA ASP A 1 -13.97 -5.40 3.21
C ASP A 1 -12.69 -5.46 2.39
N TYR A 2 -12.80 -5.33 1.06
CA TYR A 2 -11.72 -5.20 0.04
C TYR A 2 -10.46 -6.11 0.09
N ASP A 3 -10.35 -7.00 1.07
CA ASP A 3 -9.32 -8.01 1.31
C ASP A 3 -7.87 -7.48 1.33
N GLY A 4 -7.71 -6.18 1.58
CA GLY A 4 -6.40 -5.52 1.68
C GLY A 4 -6.06 -5.13 3.11
N TRP A 5 -5.76 -3.85 3.32
CA TRP A 5 -5.24 -3.32 4.58
C TRP A 5 -6.23 -2.44 5.31
N TYR A 6 -6.12 -2.42 6.64
CA TYR A 6 -6.93 -1.59 7.52
C TYR A 6 -6.05 -0.71 8.40
N CYS A 7 -6.28 0.60 8.38
CA CYS A 7 -5.64 1.56 9.28
C CYS A 7 -6.58 1.82 10.48
N PRO A 8 -6.23 1.33 11.68
CA PRO A 8 -7.11 1.40 12.85
C PRO A 8 -7.25 2.81 13.45
N CYS A 9 -6.38 3.75 13.07
CA CYS A 9 -6.37 5.10 13.64
C CYS A 9 -7.68 5.86 13.34
N HIS A 10 -8.15 5.78 12.09
CA HIS A 10 -9.33 6.52 11.63
C HIS A 10 -10.24 5.70 10.71
N GLY A 11 -10.03 4.39 10.62
CA GLY A 11 -10.89 3.48 9.85
C GLY A 11 -10.71 3.57 8.33
N SER A 12 -9.48 3.77 7.84
CA SER A 12 -9.21 3.71 6.39
C SER A 12 -9.03 2.25 5.93
N HIS A 13 -9.67 1.89 4.82
CA HIS A 13 -9.56 0.59 4.17
C HIS A 13 -8.92 0.72 2.80
N TYR A 14 -7.93 -0.13 2.55
CA TYR A 14 -7.22 -0.23 1.28
C TYR A 14 -7.49 -1.60 0.66
N ASP A 15 -7.55 -1.68 -0.67
CA ASP A 15 -7.57 -2.97 -1.37
C ASP A 15 -6.18 -3.60 -1.44
N THR A 16 -6.05 -4.81 -2.00
CA THR A 16 -4.80 -5.59 -2.13
C THR A 16 -3.69 -4.93 -2.97
N SER A 17 -3.97 -3.83 -3.67
CA SER A 17 -2.96 -3.02 -4.37
C SER A 17 -2.58 -1.74 -3.62
N GLY A 18 -3.11 -1.54 -2.41
CA GLY A 18 -2.80 -0.40 -1.56
C GLY A 18 -3.60 0.84 -1.92
N ARG A 19 -4.67 0.71 -2.71
CA ARG A 19 -5.51 1.85 -3.12
C ARG A 19 -6.56 2.14 -2.07
N ILE A 20 -6.78 3.42 -1.75
CA ILE A 20 -7.80 3.82 -0.80
C ILE A 20 -9.19 3.51 -1.34
N ARG A 21 -10.00 2.79 -0.55
CA ARG A 21 -11.38 2.43 -0.91
C ARG A 21 -12.41 3.04 0.03
N ARG A 22 -12.03 3.33 1.28
CA ARG A 22 -12.90 3.91 2.31
C ARG A 22 -12.07 4.58 3.41
N GLY A 23 -12.63 5.62 4.04
CA GLY A 23 -12.05 6.31 5.19
C GLY A 23 -11.44 7.66 4.83
N PRO A 24 -10.85 8.38 5.81
CA PRO A 24 -10.41 9.76 5.62
C PRO A 24 -9.06 9.91 4.92
N ALA A 25 -8.36 8.82 4.61
CA ALA A 25 -7.09 8.90 3.89
C ALA A 25 -7.32 9.48 2.48
N PRO A 26 -6.58 10.53 2.07
CA PRO A 26 -6.85 11.21 0.82
C PRO A 26 -6.20 10.54 -0.40
N LEU A 27 -5.24 9.64 -0.18
CA LEU A 27 -4.38 9.07 -1.21
C LEU A 27 -4.20 7.56 -1.01
N ASN A 28 -3.76 6.89 -2.08
CA ASN A 28 -3.28 5.52 -2.05
C ASN A 28 -1.95 5.43 -1.27
N LEU A 29 -1.59 4.22 -0.84
CA LEU A 29 -0.28 3.96 -0.26
C LEU A 29 0.82 4.27 -1.29
N VAL A 30 1.87 4.96 -0.83
CA VAL A 30 3.01 5.31 -1.67
C VAL A 30 3.77 4.05 -2.06
N VAL A 31 4.08 3.94 -3.35
CA VAL A 31 5.06 2.96 -3.85
C VAL A 31 6.42 3.65 -3.86
N PRO A 32 7.40 3.20 -3.05
CA PRO A 32 8.73 3.80 -3.06
C PRO A 32 9.46 3.51 -4.38
N GLU A 33 10.53 4.25 -4.67
CA GLU A 33 11.45 3.85 -5.74
C GLU A 33 12.13 2.52 -5.38
N TYR A 34 12.25 1.63 -6.37
CA TYR A 34 12.89 0.33 -6.19
C TYR A 34 13.47 -0.19 -7.51
N GLU A 35 14.44 -1.08 -7.40
CA GLU A 35 15.01 -1.83 -8.51
C GLU A 35 15.23 -3.30 -8.13
N PHE A 36 15.08 -4.21 -9.10
CA PHE A 36 15.48 -5.61 -8.95
C PHE A 36 16.98 -5.72 -9.22
N LEU A 37 17.74 -6.18 -8.22
CA LEU A 37 19.18 -6.44 -8.38
C LEU A 37 19.43 -7.82 -8.99
N THR A 38 18.58 -8.79 -8.62
CA THR A 38 18.53 -10.15 -9.15
C THR A 38 17.08 -10.63 -9.11
N ASP A 39 16.82 -11.83 -9.64
CA ASP A 39 15.48 -12.46 -9.59
C ASP A 39 14.93 -12.67 -8.16
N THR A 40 15.80 -12.63 -7.14
CA THR A 40 15.44 -12.87 -5.74
C THR A 40 15.87 -11.75 -4.79
N SER A 41 16.36 -10.62 -5.32
CA SER A 41 16.83 -9.49 -4.52
C SER A 41 16.31 -8.16 -5.07
N VAL A 42 15.74 -7.33 -4.19
CA VAL A 42 15.19 -6.01 -4.50
C VAL A 42 15.86 -4.98 -3.60
N ARG A 43 16.28 -3.85 -4.17
CA ARG A 43 16.68 -2.66 -3.43
C ARG A 43 15.51 -1.68 -3.39
N ILE A 44 15.24 -1.13 -2.20
CA ILE A 44 14.26 -0.08 -1.97
C ILE A 44 15.04 1.18 -1.57
N GLY A 45 14.85 2.28 -2.31
CA GLY A 45 15.69 3.49 -2.23
C GLY A 45 17.09 3.31 -2.83
#